data_AF-A0A6S6U5A2-F1
#
_entry.id   AF-A0A6S6U5A2-F1
#
_cell.length_a   1.000
_cell.length_b   1.000
_cell.length_c   1.000
_cell.angle_alpha   90.00
_cell.angle_beta   90.00
_cell.angle_gamma   90.00
#
_symmetry.space_group_name_H-M   'P 1'
#
loop_
_entity.id
_entity.type
_entity.pdbx_description
1 polymer ?
#
loop_
_entity_poly.entity_id
_entity_poly.type
_entity_poly.pdbx_seq_one_letter_code
_entity_poly.pdbx_strand_id
1 'polypeptide(L)'
;MLKLQLNLKTTSIVSALLLSLAATPAAAIVKPLEAGPIANAQEAQIKCPRLAQQQNASWTGKWWSIASGNMAVCEIDVRKGEYNAAGFIANQQQAAQQCQATANKHKAKWTGRWRVTVPGRMAVCSLSFGVREIDVGFIRNQGEADLRCKAAALREDSTWTKKWRTQGNTSFCQLNT
;
A
#
# COMPACT_ATOMS: atom_id res chain seq x y z
N MET A 1 43.05 -62.24 15.02
CA MET A 1 41.67 -61.76 15.25
C MET A 1 41.73 -60.27 15.55
N LEU A 2 40.96 -59.50 14.78
CA LEU A 2 41.07 -58.05 14.58
C LEU A 2 40.56 -57.23 15.78
N LYS A 3 41.30 -56.20 16.21
CA LYS A 3 40.83 -55.16 17.15
C LYS A 3 39.89 -54.21 16.42
N LEU A 4 38.63 -54.13 16.82
CA LEU A 4 37.66 -53.15 16.33
C LEU A 4 37.67 -51.94 17.27
N GLN A 5 38.29 -50.83 16.85
CA GLN A 5 38.28 -49.55 17.56
C GLN A 5 37.02 -48.77 17.14
N LEU A 6 36.06 -48.58 18.05
CA LEU A 6 34.93 -47.66 17.86
C LEU A 6 35.43 -46.21 17.98
N ASN A 7 35.31 -45.45 16.91
CA ASN A 7 35.64 -44.02 16.84
C ASN A 7 34.35 -43.20 16.98
N LEU A 8 34.05 -42.71 18.19
CA LEU A 8 32.90 -41.83 18.44
C LEU A 8 33.27 -40.40 18.02
N LYS A 9 32.79 -39.95 16.85
CA LYS A 9 32.87 -38.55 16.44
C LYS A 9 31.73 -37.78 17.09
N THR A 10 32.04 -37.00 18.12
CA THR A 10 31.17 -36.02 18.76
C THR A 10 30.95 -34.83 17.83
N THR A 11 29.83 -34.82 17.11
CA THR A 11 29.31 -33.62 16.44
C THR A 11 28.19 -33.03 17.30
N SER A 12 28.55 -32.10 18.19
CA SER A 12 27.58 -31.26 18.89
C SER A 12 26.91 -30.32 17.90
N ILE A 13 25.62 -30.54 17.66
CA ILE A 13 24.75 -29.72 16.83
C ILE A 13 24.41 -28.45 17.61
N VAL A 14 25.00 -27.31 17.24
CA VAL A 14 24.54 -25.99 17.70
C VAL A 14 23.20 -25.71 17.01
N SER A 15 22.10 -25.94 17.71
CA SER A 15 20.75 -25.60 17.23
C SER A 15 20.60 -24.08 17.22
N ALA A 16 20.66 -23.46 16.04
CA ALA A 16 20.33 -22.07 15.84
C ALA A 16 18.81 -21.87 16.03
N LEU A 17 18.43 -21.23 17.13
CA LEU A 17 17.06 -20.78 17.38
C LEU A 17 16.73 -19.65 16.38
N LEU A 18 16.10 -19.99 15.26
CA LEU A 18 15.58 -19.01 14.30
C LEU A 18 14.36 -18.31 14.90
N LEU A 19 14.56 -17.13 15.50
CA LEU A 19 13.47 -16.22 15.84
C LEU A 19 12.78 -15.78 14.54
N SER A 20 11.64 -16.40 14.27
CA SER A 20 10.74 -16.01 13.18
C SER A 20 10.02 -14.73 13.59
N LEU A 21 10.49 -13.56 13.14
CA LEU A 21 9.69 -12.34 13.24
C LEU A 21 8.49 -12.49 12.31
N ALA A 22 7.32 -12.84 12.87
CA ALA A 22 6.07 -12.76 12.15
C ALA A 22 5.80 -11.28 11.83
N ALA A 23 6.03 -10.89 10.58
CA ALA A 23 5.66 -9.57 10.09
C ALA A 23 4.14 -9.45 10.17
N THR A 24 3.63 -8.62 11.08
CA THR A 24 2.21 -8.28 11.13
C THR A 24 1.86 -7.54 9.83
N PRO A 25 0.84 -7.99 9.08
CA PRO A 25 0.43 -7.27 7.88
C PRO A 25 -0.05 -5.88 8.30
N ALA A 26 0.53 -4.82 7.73
CA ALA A 26 0.11 -3.46 8.00
C ALA A 26 -1.41 -3.33 7.73
N ALA A 27 -2.21 -3.04 8.76
CA ALA A 27 -3.68 -3.01 8.69
C ALA A 27 -4.19 -2.04 7.60
N ALA A 28 -4.87 -2.56 6.56
CA ALA A 28 -5.37 -1.78 5.42
C ALA A 28 -6.17 -0.54 5.86
N ILE A 29 -6.00 0.59 5.16
CA ILE A 29 -6.95 1.70 5.28
C ILE A 29 -7.86 1.61 4.07
N VAL A 30 -9.05 1.08 4.31
CA VAL A 30 -10.04 0.86 3.26
C VAL A 30 -11.02 2.01 3.17
N LYS A 31 -11.43 2.34 1.95
CA LYS A 31 -12.45 3.34 1.66
C LYS A 31 -13.43 2.80 0.61
N PRO A 32 -14.74 3.06 0.75
CA PRO A 32 -15.70 2.82 -0.32
C PRO A 32 -15.49 3.84 -1.46
N LEU A 33 -15.39 3.34 -2.69
CA LEU A 33 -15.37 4.13 -3.92
C LEU A 33 -16.60 3.80 -4.76
N GLU A 34 -17.46 4.78 -5.01
CA GLU A 34 -18.62 4.62 -5.88
C GLU A 34 -18.19 4.20 -7.29
N ALA A 35 -18.87 3.19 -7.83
CA ALA A 35 -18.51 2.57 -9.08
C ALA A 35 -19.63 2.62 -10.13
N GLY A 36 -20.78 3.24 -9.83
CA GLY A 36 -21.99 3.09 -10.64
C GLY A 36 -22.53 1.65 -10.61
N PRO A 37 -23.41 1.27 -11.55
CA PRO A 37 -23.92 -0.09 -11.64
C PRO A 37 -22.79 -1.12 -11.84
N ILE A 38 -22.88 -2.25 -11.14
CA ILE A 38 -22.08 -3.46 -11.36
C ILE A 38 -23.04 -4.64 -11.25
N ALA A 39 -23.20 -5.40 -12.33
CA ALA A 39 -24.15 -6.49 -12.40
C ALA A 39 -23.65 -7.77 -11.72
N ASN A 40 -22.33 -8.02 -11.72
CA ASN A 40 -21.74 -9.24 -11.21
C ASN A 40 -20.24 -9.10 -10.86
N ALA A 41 -19.67 -10.15 -10.28
CA ALA A 41 -18.28 -10.17 -9.85
C ALA A 41 -17.28 -10.05 -11.01
N GLN A 42 -17.62 -10.54 -12.21
CA GLN A 42 -16.77 -10.42 -13.39
C GLN A 42 -16.64 -8.96 -13.84
N GLU A 43 -17.75 -8.22 -13.83
CA GLU A 43 -17.72 -6.77 -14.10
C GLU A 43 -16.93 -6.01 -13.03
N ALA A 44 -17.09 -6.36 -11.75
CA ALA A 44 -16.31 -5.77 -10.66
C ALA A 44 -14.80 -5.97 -10.85
N GLN A 45 -14.39 -7.18 -11.27
CA GLN A 45 -12.99 -7.53 -11.53
C GLN A 45 -12.34 -6.66 -12.61
N ILE A 46 -13.13 -6.12 -13.53
CA ILE A 46 -12.65 -5.23 -14.60
C ILE A 46 -12.71 -3.76 -14.16
N LYS A 47 -13.81 -3.36 -13.52
CA LYS A 47 -14.11 -1.97 -13.20
C LYS A 47 -13.36 -1.45 -11.97
N CYS A 48 -13.38 -2.23 -10.88
CA CYS A 48 -12.85 -1.79 -9.60
C CYS A 48 -11.33 -1.55 -9.61
N PRO A 49 -10.48 -2.39 -10.23
CA PRO A 49 -9.05 -2.10 -10.33
C PRO A 49 -8.76 -0.77 -11.05
N ARG A 50 -9.50 -0.47 -12.12
CA ARG A 50 -9.33 0.77 -12.89
C ARG A 50 -9.72 1.99 -12.08
N LEU A 51 -10.85 1.94 -11.38
CA LEU A 51 -11.30 3.02 -10.49
C LEU A 51 -10.33 3.24 -9.33
N ALA A 52 -9.81 2.16 -8.75
CA ALA A 52 -8.79 2.25 -7.70
C ALA A 52 -7.50 2.93 -8.20
N GLN A 53 -7.03 2.56 -9.40
CA GLN A 53 -5.84 3.18 -10.03
C GLN A 53 -6.03 4.69 -10.25
N GLN A 54 -7.21 5.15 -10.67
CA GLN A 54 -7.51 6.58 -10.81
C GLN A 54 -7.41 7.34 -9.48
N GLN A 55 -7.51 6.65 -8.35
CA GLN A 55 -7.37 7.20 -7.00
C GLN A 55 -5.98 6.93 -6.40
N ASN A 56 -5.01 6.45 -7.18
CA ASN A 56 -3.70 5.97 -6.70
C ASN A 56 -3.82 4.93 -5.56
N ALA A 57 -4.90 4.14 -5.60
CA ALA A 57 -5.23 3.13 -4.61
C ALA A 57 -5.23 1.72 -5.24
N SER A 58 -5.36 0.71 -4.40
CA SER A 58 -5.47 -0.69 -4.84
C SER A 58 -6.83 -1.23 -4.47
N TRP A 59 -7.52 -1.86 -5.41
CA TRP A 59 -8.74 -2.57 -5.10
C TRP A 59 -8.46 -3.75 -4.17
N THR A 60 -9.24 -3.92 -3.11
CA THR A 60 -9.03 -5.00 -2.13
C THR A 60 -9.56 -6.35 -2.60
N GLY A 61 -10.27 -6.38 -3.73
CA GLY A 61 -11.04 -7.52 -4.20
C GLY A 61 -12.48 -7.54 -3.71
N LYS A 62 -12.88 -6.61 -2.84
CA LYS A 62 -14.26 -6.51 -2.33
C LYS A 62 -15.06 -5.46 -3.06
N TRP A 63 -16.31 -5.77 -3.30
CA TRP A 63 -17.32 -4.85 -3.84
C TRP A 63 -18.69 -5.23 -3.31
N TRP A 64 -19.63 -4.31 -3.34
CA TRP A 64 -21.04 -4.58 -2.99
C TRP A 64 -21.97 -3.62 -3.73
N SER A 65 -23.21 -4.04 -3.96
CA SER A 65 -24.25 -3.14 -4.46
C SER A 65 -24.85 -2.34 -3.29
N ILE A 66 -25.14 -1.07 -3.54
CA ILE A 66 -25.91 -0.20 -2.65
C ILE A 66 -27.09 0.33 -3.44
N ALA A 67 -28.30 0.19 -2.89
CA ALA A 67 -29.58 0.39 -3.58
C ALA A 67 -29.87 -0.64 -4.68
N SER A 68 -31.15 -0.81 -5.00
CA SER A 68 -31.77 -1.82 -5.87
C SER A 68 -31.25 -1.85 -7.33
N GLY A 69 -29.99 -2.25 -7.52
CA GLY A 69 -29.37 -2.55 -8.83
C GLY A 69 -28.63 -1.40 -9.52
N ASN A 70 -28.82 -0.15 -9.10
CA ASN A 70 -28.33 1.03 -9.84
C ASN A 70 -26.98 1.59 -9.34
N MET A 71 -26.46 1.12 -8.21
CA MET A 71 -25.18 1.57 -7.68
C MET A 71 -24.44 0.43 -6.99
N ALA A 72 -23.12 0.44 -7.14
CA ALA A 72 -22.20 -0.44 -6.46
C ALA A 72 -20.95 0.33 -6.02
N VAL A 73 -20.23 -0.26 -5.09
CA VAL A 73 -19.05 0.30 -4.46
C VAL A 73 -17.91 -0.71 -4.57
N CYS A 74 -16.73 -0.19 -4.88
CA CYS A 74 -15.47 -0.91 -4.77
C CYS A 74 -14.77 -0.53 -3.46
N GLU A 75 -14.29 -1.50 -2.70
CA GLU A 75 -13.44 -1.24 -1.54
C GLU A 75 -11.99 -1.05 -2.00
N ILE A 76 -11.39 0.09 -1.68
CA ILE A 76 -10.00 0.40 -2.08
C ILE A 76 -9.10 0.58 -0.85
N ASP A 77 -7.89 0.03 -0.87
CA ASP A 77 -6.82 0.32 0.09
C ASP A 77 -6.05 1.53 -0.39
N VAL A 78 -6.24 2.66 0.28
CA VAL A 78 -5.63 3.95 -0.07
C VAL A 78 -4.14 4.04 0.32
N ARG A 79 -3.62 3.02 0.99
CA ARG A 79 -2.18 2.93 1.29
C ARG A 79 -1.41 2.11 0.27
N LYS A 80 -2.04 1.58 -0.77
CA LYS A 80 -1.35 0.81 -1.80
C LYS A 80 -1.70 1.36 -3.17
N GLY A 81 -0.72 1.58 -4.03
CA GLY A 81 -0.98 2.10 -5.38
C GLY A 81 0.06 1.63 -6.39
N GLU A 82 -0.26 1.74 -7.67
CA GLU A 82 0.67 1.47 -8.77
C GLU A 82 1.19 2.79 -9.35
N TYR A 83 2.52 2.93 -9.42
CA TYR A 83 3.20 4.14 -9.88
C TYR A 83 4.12 3.81 -11.05
N ASN A 84 4.26 4.72 -12.01
CA ASN A 84 5.16 4.51 -13.14
C ASN A 84 6.61 4.33 -12.66
N ALA A 85 7.28 3.27 -13.13
CA ALA A 85 8.68 2.99 -12.86
C ALA A 85 9.66 3.94 -13.58
N ALA A 86 9.16 5.02 -14.18
CA ALA A 86 9.87 5.92 -15.08
C ALA A 86 10.41 5.21 -16.34
N GLY A 87 9.75 4.16 -16.79
CA GLY A 87 10.07 3.48 -18.05
C GLY A 87 9.85 1.97 -18.03
N PHE A 88 10.53 1.30 -18.95
CA PHE A 88 10.53 -0.15 -19.09
C PHE A 88 11.39 -0.82 -18.02
N ILE A 89 10.86 -1.89 -17.41
CA ILE A 89 11.60 -2.81 -16.55
C ILE A 89 11.72 -4.15 -17.27
N ALA A 90 12.95 -4.63 -17.47
CA ALA A 90 13.24 -5.90 -18.13
C ALA A 90 13.21 -7.11 -17.17
N ASN A 91 13.59 -6.91 -15.90
CA ASN A 91 13.78 -7.99 -14.94
C ASN A 91 13.64 -7.51 -13.48
N GLN A 92 13.65 -8.46 -12.54
CA GLN A 92 13.50 -8.20 -11.11
C GLN A 92 14.60 -7.30 -10.51
N GLN A 93 15.85 -7.43 -10.97
CA GLN A 93 16.96 -6.61 -10.45
C GLN A 93 16.78 -5.15 -10.83
N GLN A 94 16.41 -4.88 -12.09
CA GLN A 94 16.07 -3.55 -12.55
C GLN A 94 14.83 -3.01 -11.84
N ALA A 95 13.82 -3.86 -11.61
CA ALA A 95 12.64 -3.49 -10.83
C ALA A 95 13.03 -3.03 -9.42
N ALA A 96 13.94 -3.74 -8.76
CA ALA A 96 14.38 -3.38 -7.42
C ALA A 96 15.02 -2.00 -7.37
N GLN A 97 15.87 -1.67 -8.34
CA GLN A 97 16.50 -0.35 -8.40
C GLN A 97 15.49 0.75 -8.73
N GLN A 98 14.71 0.58 -9.81
CA GLN A 98 13.78 1.61 -10.28
C GLN A 98 12.61 1.80 -9.33
N CYS A 99 11.99 0.72 -8.86
CA CYS A 99 10.87 0.81 -7.94
C CYS A 99 11.27 1.30 -6.55
N GLN A 100 12.50 1.01 -6.09
CA GLN A 100 13.00 1.62 -4.86
C GLN A 100 13.21 3.13 -5.05
N ALA A 101 13.75 3.57 -6.18
CA ALA A 101 13.89 4.99 -6.48
C ALA A 101 12.52 5.70 -6.58
N THR A 102 11.55 5.10 -7.26
CA THR A 102 10.17 5.61 -7.33
C THR A 102 9.52 5.64 -5.94
N ALA A 103 9.71 4.61 -5.12
CA ALA A 103 9.22 4.59 -3.75
C ALA A 103 9.79 5.75 -2.93
N ASN A 104 11.11 5.95 -2.97
CA ASN A 104 11.78 7.04 -2.27
C ASN A 104 11.27 8.42 -2.73
N LYS A 105 11.04 8.60 -4.04
CA LYS A 105 10.48 9.84 -4.60
C LYS A 105 9.11 10.17 -4.01
N HIS A 106 8.27 9.15 -3.82
CA HIS A 106 6.92 9.29 -3.29
C HIS A 106 6.83 9.08 -1.77
N LYS A 107 7.96 9.09 -1.04
CA LYS A 107 8.05 8.82 0.41
C LYS A 107 7.45 7.47 0.87
N ALA A 108 7.23 6.56 -0.09
CA ALA A 108 6.58 5.28 0.09
C ALA A 108 7.60 4.13 0.24
N LYS A 109 7.08 2.92 0.48
CA LYS A 109 7.84 1.66 0.43
C LYS A 109 7.45 0.84 -0.78
N TRP A 110 8.44 0.38 -1.55
CA TRP A 110 8.18 -0.60 -2.60
C TRP A 110 7.75 -1.93 -1.97
N THR A 111 6.67 -2.51 -2.47
CA THR A 111 6.11 -3.76 -1.94
C THR A 111 6.81 -5.02 -2.48
N GLY A 112 7.83 -4.86 -3.32
CA GLY A 112 8.48 -5.96 -4.06
C GLY A 112 7.73 -6.37 -5.33
N ARG A 113 6.54 -5.81 -5.58
CA ARG A 113 5.71 -6.13 -6.76
C ARG A 113 5.86 -5.05 -7.83
N TRP A 114 5.88 -5.51 -9.08
CA TRP A 114 5.88 -4.67 -10.28
C TRP A 114 5.27 -5.45 -11.44
N ARG A 115 4.88 -4.76 -12.50
CA ARG A 115 4.44 -5.40 -13.74
C ARG A 115 4.64 -4.50 -14.94
N VAL A 116 4.80 -5.11 -16.12
CA VAL A 116 4.80 -4.40 -17.39
C VAL A 116 3.35 -4.03 -17.74
N THR A 117 3.11 -2.75 -17.99
CA THR A 117 1.80 -2.25 -18.49
C THR A 117 1.78 -2.12 -20.00
N VAL A 118 2.92 -1.75 -20.59
CA VAL A 118 3.10 -1.70 -22.04
C VAL A 118 4.40 -2.45 -22.39
N PRO A 119 4.32 -3.57 -23.12
CA PRO A 119 5.48 -4.36 -23.51
C PRO A 119 6.61 -3.50 -24.09
N GLY A 120 7.82 -3.66 -23.56
CA GLY A 120 9.02 -2.94 -24.00
C GLY A 120 9.04 -1.43 -23.71
N ARG A 121 8.02 -0.87 -23.07
CA ARG A 121 7.88 0.60 -22.92
C ARG A 121 7.64 1.07 -21.50
N MET A 122 6.75 0.42 -20.76
CA MET A 122 6.30 0.94 -19.47
C MET A 122 6.02 -0.18 -18.49
N ALA A 123 6.52 -0.01 -17.28
CA ALA A 123 6.20 -0.82 -16.12
C ALA A 123 5.73 0.06 -14.97
N VAL A 124 4.98 -0.54 -14.05
CA VAL A 124 4.53 0.09 -12.82
C VAL A 124 5.05 -0.66 -11.60
N CYS A 125 5.31 0.09 -10.54
CA CYS A 125 5.76 -0.35 -9.24
C CYS A 125 4.59 -0.30 -8.27
N SER A 126 4.37 -1.38 -7.52
CA SER A 126 3.38 -1.37 -6.44
C SER A 126 4.02 -0.79 -5.17
N LEU A 127 3.54 0.36 -4.74
CA LEU A 127 4.01 1.09 -3.58
C LEU A 127 3.04 0.93 -2.40
N SER A 128 3.57 1.08 -1.19
CA SER A 128 2.81 1.14 0.05
C SER A 128 3.16 2.38 0.86
N PHE A 129 2.13 3.08 1.33
CA PHE A 129 2.23 4.33 2.06
C PHE A 129 2.00 4.07 3.55
N GLY A 130 2.86 4.66 4.36
CA GLY A 130 2.66 4.80 5.78
C GLY A 130 1.56 5.81 6.08
N VAL A 131 1.20 5.87 7.37
CA VAL A 131 0.29 6.88 7.88
C VAL A 131 1.10 7.78 8.79
N ARG A 132 1.04 9.08 8.55
CA ARG A 132 1.65 10.07 9.44
C ARG A 132 0.64 11.13 9.84
N GLU A 133 0.73 11.53 11.09
CA GLU A 133 0.02 12.70 11.59
C GLU A 133 0.89 13.92 11.40
N ILE A 134 0.34 14.93 10.72
CA ILE A 134 0.99 16.21 10.50
C ILE A 134 0.29 17.26 11.36
N ASP A 135 1.07 17.95 12.18
CA ASP A 135 0.63 19.13 12.91
C ASP A 135 0.21 20.21 11.91
N VAL A 136 -1.04 20.66 12.04
CA VAL A 136 -1.59 21.74 11.24
C VAL A 136 -2.09 22.89 12.11
N GLY A 137 -1.66 22.99 13.37
CA GLY A 137 -2.17 23.93 14.35
C GLY A 137 -3.63 23.68 14.71
N PHE A 138 -4.27 24.63 15.38
CA PHE A 138 -5.66 24.49 15.82
C PHE A 138 -6.65 24.49 14.65
N ILE A 139 -7.52 23.47 14.56
CA ILE A 139 -8.69 23.41 13.65
C ILE A 139 -9.98 23.52 14.46
N ARG A 140 -10.94 24.34 14.00
CA ARG A 140 -12.22 24.55 14.68
C ARG A 140 -13.29 23.52 14.35
N ASN A 141 -13.33 23.04 13.11
CA ASN A 141 -14.39 22.17 12.61
C ASN A 141 -13.95 21.36 11.39
N GLN A 142 -14.84 20.47 10.95
CA GLN A 142 -14.59 19.58 9.81
C GLN A 142 -14.31 20.33 8.50
N GLY A 143 -15.01 21.44 8.22
CA GLY A 143 -14.80 22.22 6.99
C GLY A 143 -13.41 22.87 6.94
N GLU A 144 -12.93 23.36 8.07
CA GLU A 144 -11.56 23.86 8.20
C GLU A 144 -10.53 22.71 8.07
N ALA A 145 -10.82 21.54 8.63
CA ALA A 145 -9.99 20.34 8.42
C ALA A 145 -9.91 19.96 6.94
N ASP A 146 -11.04 19.99 6.22
CA ASP A 146 -11.10 19.72 4.79
C ASP A 146 -10.18 20.61 3.97
N LEU A 147 -10.07 21.90 4.31
CA LEU A 147 -9.18 22.83 3.63
C LEU A 147 -7.71 22.64 4.05
N ARG A 148 -7.45 22.65 5.36
CA ARG A 148 -6.09 22.66 5.89
C ARG A 148 -5.38 21.33 5.73
N CYS A 149 -6.08 20.21 5.93
CA CYS A 149 -5.49 18.88 5.73
C CYS A 149 -5.23 18.59 4.25
N LYS A 150 -6.08 19.05 3.32
CA LYS A 150 -5.80 18.96 1.88
C LYS A 150 -4.56 19.78 1.51
N ALA A 151 -4.45 21.01 2.03
CA ALA A 151 -3.27 21.84 1.81
C ALA A 151 -1.99 21.23 2.41
N ALA A 152 -2.06 20.63 3.60
CA ALA A 152 -0.95 19.90 4.19
C ALA A 152 -0.56 18.67 3.36
N ALA A 153 -1.54 17.91 2.87
CA ALA A 153 -1.30 16.77 1.98
C ALA A 153 -0.55 17.15 0.71
N LEU A 154 -0.95 18.24 0.05
CA LEU A 154 -0.26 18.76 -1.14
C LEU A 154 1.20 19.15 -0.86
N ARG A 155 1.47 19.82 0.28
CA ARG A 155 2.85 20.20 0.67
C ARG A 155 3.74 18.99 0.94
N GLU A 156 3.14 17.91 1.46
CA GLU A 156 3.86 16.70 1.80
C GLU A 156 3.98 15.68 0.65
N ASP A 157 3.47 16.00 -0.55
CA ASP A 157 3.29 15.04 -1.66
C ASP A 157 2.55 13.77 -1.19
N SER A 158 1.46 13.99 -0.46
CA SER A 158 0.72 12.97 0.29
C SER A 158 -0.77 13.08 0.04
N THR A 159 -1.54 12.09 0.49
CA THR A 159 -3.02 12.12 0.38
C THR A 159 -3.66 12.19 1.77
N TRP A 160 -4.56 13.15 1.99
CA TRP A 160 -5.29 13.25 3.25
C TRP A 160 -6.30 12.11 3.39
N THR A 161 -6.25 11.40 4.52
CA THR A 161 -7.10 10.24 4.80
C THR A 161 -8.53 10.59 5.22
N LYS A 162 -8.86 11.88 5.29
CA LYS A 162 -10.09 12.43 5.89
C LYS A 162 -10.20 12.26 7.41
N LYS A 163 -9.16 11.75 8.06
CA LYS A 163 -9.07 11.66 9.52
C LYS A 163 -8.20 12.80 10.07
N TRP A 164 -8.63 13.35 11.18
CA TRP A 164 -7.89 14.33 11.96
C TRP A 164 -8.31 14.22 13.42
N ARG A 165 -7.49 14.75 14.33
CA ARG A 165 -7.79 14.83 15.76
C ARG A 165 -7.20 16.10 16.35
N THR A 166 -7.67 16.50 17.52
CA THR A 166 -7.10 17.60 18.32
C THR A 166 -6.56 17.06 19.63
N GLN A 167 -5.38 17.53 20.02
CA GLN A 167 -4.77 17.29 21.32
C GLN A 167 -4.28 18.63 21.87
N GLY A 168 -4.90 19.10 22.95
CA GLY A 168 -4.69 20.47 23.45
C GLY A 168 -5.14 21.51 22.42
N ASN A 169 -4.25 22.46 22.11
CA ASN A 169 -4.50 23.51 21.12
C ASN A 169 -4.00 23.15 19.71
N THR A 170 -3.59 21.90 19.47
CA THR A 170 -3.02 21.47 18.20
C THR A 170 -3.87 20.39 17.57
N SER A 171 -4.17 20.55 16.27
CA SER A 171 -4.84 19.54 15.47
C SER A 171 -3.85 18.85 14.53
N PHE A 172 -4.07 17.56 14.32
CA PHE A 172 -3.23 16.67 13.55
C PHE A 172 -4.04 16.07 12.41
N CYS A 173 -3.57 16.25 11.18
CA CYS A 173 -4.15 15.63 9.99
C CYS A 173 -3.45 14.30 9.71
N GLN A 174 -4.22 13.25 9.50
CA GLN A 174 -3.68 11.95 9.13
C GLN A 174 -3.50 11.86 7.61
N LEU A 175 -2.27 11.74 7.15
CA LEU A 175 -1.88 11.64 5.74
C LEU A 175 -1.32 10.25 5.39
N ASN A 176 -1.55 9.82 4.15
CA ASN A 176 -0.83 8.69 3.54
C ASN A 176 0.48 9.22 2.94
N THR A 177 1.61 8.74 3.45
CA THR A 177 2.98 9.18 3.11
C THR A 177 3.85 8.03 2.67
#